data_AF-A0A9K3Q6F7-F1
#
_entry.id   AF-A0A9K3Q6F7-F1
#
_cell.length_a   1.000
_cell.length_b   1.000
_cell.length_c   1.000
_cell.angle_alpha   90.00
_cell.angle_beta   90.00
_cell.angle_gamma   90.00
#
_symmetry.space_group_name_H-M   'P 1'
#
loop_
_entity.id
_entity.type
_entity.pdbx_description
1 polymer ?
#
loop_
_entity_poly.entity_id
_entity_poly.type
_entity_poly.pdbx_seq_one_letter_code
_entity_poly.pdbx_strand_id
1 'polypeptide(L)'
;MPPRPCGATVLVVGIQSGDLNRSCGFHGICGDQVKENSLLRFEKRVVETDKSEYVWHGVAFLVLDGGIACCVGRLAPIYDKTLDHLDGRLAQVTLLFSDSSCPEKIEYSRSNNGVCLATLVDTTIPGDRALNSLLLSIEGNYGD
;
A
#
# COMPACT_ATOMS: atom_id res chain seq x y z
N MET A 1 12.08 11.47 18.32
CA MET A 1 11.72 10.53 17.24
C MET A 1 10.31 10.05 17.53
N PRO A 2 9.34 10.20 16.62
CA PRO A 2 8.00 9.65 16.83
C PRO A 2 8.10 8.12 16.99
N PRO A 3 7.24 7.51 17.82
CA PRO A 3 7.24 6.06 18.00
C PRO A 3 6.98 5.37 16.65
N ARG A 4 7.75 4.32 16.36
CA ARG A 4 7.48 3.48 15.19
C ARG A 4 6.09 2.84 15.36
N PRO A 5 5.24 2.88 14.32
CA PRO A 5 3.99 2.13 14.32
C PRO A 5 4.23 0.65 14.66
N CYS A 6 3.37 0.06 15.50
CA CYS A 6 3.47 -1.33 15.94
C CYS A 6 2.33 -2.23 15.41
N GLY A 7 1.69 -1.83 14.31
CA GLY A 7 0.63 -2.58 13.65
C GLY A 7 1.15 -3.61 12.63
N ALA A 8 0.23 -4.35 12.00
CA ALA A 8 0.57 -5.19 10.86
C ALA A 8 1.04 -4.36 9.67
N THR A 9 1.91 -4.93 8.85
CA THR A 9 2.43 -4.27 7.66
C THR A 9 1.77 -4.77 6.37
N VAL A 10 1.79 -3.92 5.37
CA VAL A 10 1.27 -4.18 4.03
C VAL A 10 2.21 -3.62 2.99
N LEU A 11 2.32 -4.33 1.87
CA LEU A 11 3.07 -3.90 0.70
C LEU A 11 2.15 -3.15 -0.27
N VAL A 12 2.58 -1.95 -0.64
CA VAL A 12 1.98 -1.14 -1.70
C VAL A 12 2.93 -1.12 -2.89
N VAL A 13 2.42 -1.50 -4.05
CA VAL A 13 3.18 -1.67 -5.30
C VAL A 13 2.70 -0.72 -6.38
N GLY A 14 3.55 -0.46 -7.37
CA GLY A 14 3.25 0.41 -8.49
C GLY A 14 3.17 1.88 -8.09
N ILE A 15 3.96 2.33 -7.11
CA ILE A 15 3.97 3.73 -6.69
C ILE A 15 4.67 4.66 -7.70
N GLN A 16 5.49 4.10 -8.57
CA GLN A 16 6.13 4.80 -9.69
C GLN A 16 5.41 4.54 -11.03
N SER A 17 4.19 3.98 -11.01
CA SER A 17 3.37 3.77 -12.21
C SER A 17 2.26 4.81 -12.30
N GLY A 18 2.08 5.39 -13.50
CA GLY A 18 0.98 6.30 -13.82
C GLY A 18 -0.30 5.60 -14.28
N ASP A 19 -0.29 4.27 -14.38
CA ASP A 19 -1.37 3.47 -14.97
C ASP A 19 -2.57 3.34 -14.03
N LEU A 20 -3.74 2.95 -14.55
CA LEU A 20 -4.95 2.64 -13.76
C LEU A 20 -5.51 3.82 -12.95
N ASN A 21 -5.64 5.01 -13.58
CA ASN A 21 -6.16 6.24 -12.96
C ASN A 21 -5.31 6.78 -11.79
N ARG A 22 -3.98 6.57 -11.84
CA ARG A 22 -3.02 6.96 -10.80
C ARG A 22 -2.26 8.26 -11.08
N SER A 23 -2.68 9.00 -12.10
CA SER A 23 -2.20 10.36 -12.38
C SER A 23 -3.33 11.35 -12.14
N CYS A 24 -3.06 12.37 -11.32
CA CYS A 24 -3.94 13.52 -11.18
C CYS A 24 -3.48 14.60 -12.16
N GLY A 25 -4.29 15.64 -12.38
CA GLY A 25 -3.91 16.75 -13.27
C GLY A 25 -2.68 17.56 -12.84
N PHE A 26 -2.12 17.30 -11.65
CA PHE A 26 -1.00 18.04 -11.06
C PHE A 26 0.33 17.29 -11.07
N HIS A 27 0.31 15.95 -11.15
CA HIS A 27 1.51 15.12 -11.02
C HIS A 27 1.61 14.15 -12.20
N GLY A 28 2.82 14.04 -12.78
CA GLY A 28 3.10 13.02 -13.78
C GLY A 28 2.94 11.61 -13.23
N ILE A 29 3.43 11.38 -12.00
CA ILE A 29 3.26 10.14 -11.24
C ILE A 29 2.92 10.54 -9.79
N CYS A 30 1.72 10.22 -9.32
CA CYS A 30 1.30 10.66 -7.98
C CYS A 30 2.11 10.02 -6.86
N GLY A 31 2.60 8.80 -7.05
CA GLY A 31 3.33 8.11 -5.99
C GLY A 31 4.75 8.63 -5.74
N ASP A 32 5.28 9.54 -6.58
CA ASP A 32 6.50 10.30 -6.26
C ASP A 32 6.31 11.22 -5.04
N GLN A 33 5.06 11.52 -4.67
CA GLN A 33 4.75 12.25 -3.44
C GLN A 33 4.83 11.36 -2.18
N VAL A 34 4.91 10.04 -2.34
CA VAL A 34 5.00 9.09 -1.23
C VAL A 34 6.43 9.09 -0.68
N LYS A 35 6.52 9.40 0.61
CA LYS A 35 7.77 9.42 1.39
C LYS A 35 7.61 8.60 2.67
N GLU A 36 8.71 8.27 3.33
CA GLU A 36 8.65 7.75 4.69
C GLU A 36 7.79 8.67 5.59
N ASN A 37 6.97 8.06 6.45
CA ASN A 37 5.98 8.71 7.30
C ASN A 37 4.73 9.26 6.59
N SER A 38 4.61 9.13 5.27
CA SER A 38 3.36 9.47 4.56
C SER A 38 2.21 8.60 5.05
N LEU A 39 1.01 9.18 5.09
CA LEU A 39 -0.21 8.44 5.43
C LEU A 39 -0.91 7.99 4.16
N LEU A 40 -1.30 6.72 4.14
CA LEU A 40 -2.06 6.10 3.08
C LEU A 40 -3.41 5.65 3.59
N ARG A 41 -4.45 5.82 2.79
CA ARG A 41 -5.77 5.22 2.97
C ARG A 41 -6.02 4.19 1.88
N PHE A 42 -6.49 3.01 2.24
CA PHE A 42 -6.84 1.99 1.27
C PHE A 42 -8.31 2.03 0.91
N GLU A 43 -8.62 1.78 -0.36
CA GLU A 43 -9.99 1.59 -0.85
C GLU A 43 -10.08 0.36 -1.74
N LYS A 44 -11.09 -0.47 -1.52
CA LYS A 44 -11.42 -1.58 -2.41
C LYS A 44 -12.18 -1.05 -3.62
N ARG A 45 -11.61 -1.19 -4.82
CA ARG A 45 -12.21 -0.74 -6.09
C ARG A 45 -12.30 -1.85 -7.11
N VAL A 46 -13.34 -1.81 -7.95
CA VAL A 46 -13.42 -2.64 -9.14
C VAL A 46 -12.61 -1.98 -10.25
N VAL A 47 -11.76 -2.75 -10.90
CA VAL A 47 -11.00 -2.34 -12.08
C VAL A 47 -11.34 -3.28 -13.22
N GLU A 48 -11.58 -2.71 -14.40
CA GLU A 48 -11.69 -3.48 -15.64
C GLU A 48 -10.28 -3.83 -16.14
N THR A 49 -10.05 -5.10 -16.37
CA THR A 49 -8.79 -5.62 -16.91
C THR A 49 -8.83 -5.63 -18.45
N ASP A 50 -7.66 -5.79 -19.07
CA ASP A 50 -7.53 -5.86 -20.55
C ASP A 50 -8.35 -6.98 -21.22
N LYS A 51 -8.88 -7.92 -20.43
CA LYS A 51 -9.74 -9.03 -20.88
C LYS A 51 -11.23 -8.73 -20.70
N SER A 52 -11.61 -7.48 -20.38
CA SER A 52 -12.97 -7.09 -20.00
C SER A 52 -13.51 -7.85 -18.78
N GLU A 53 -12.62 -8.36 -17.93
CA GLU A 53 -12.97 -8.94 -16.64
C GLU A 53 -12.88 -7.85 -15.56
N TYR A 54 -13.84 -7.85 -14.63
CA TYR A 54 -13.89 -6.91 -13.51
C TYR A 54 -13.31 -7.57 -12.26
N VAL A 55 -12.20 -7.03 -11.76
CA VAL A 55 -11.49 -7.58 -10.59
C VAL A 55 -11.42 -6.54 -9.48
N TRP A 56 -11.62 -6.98 -8.24
CA TRP A 56 -11.45 -6.15 -7.06
C TRP A 56 -9.97 -5.97 -6.75
N HIS A 57 -9.54 -4.72 -6.59
CA HIS A 57 -8.19 -4.36 -6.18
C HIS A 57 -8.23 -3.38 -5.01
N GLY A 58 -7.26 -3.51 -4.12
CA GLY A 58 -7.00 -2.51 -3.09
C GLY A 58 -6.16 -1.37 -3.67
N VAL A 59 -6.70 -0.17 -3.67
CA VAL A 59 -6.03 1.04 -4.15
C VAL A 59 -5.53 1.84 -2.96
N ALA A 60 -4.33 2.42 -3.06
CA ALA A 60 -3.75 3.25 -2.01
C ALA A 60 -3.84 4.72 -2.39
N PHE A 61 -4.38 5.53 -1.48
CA PHE A 61 -4.47 6.97 -1.60
C PHE A 61 -3.56 7.66 -0.61
N LEU A 62 -2.81 8.67 -1.07
CA LEU A 62 -2.08 9.57 -0.19
C LEU A 62 -3.08 10.45 0.58
N VAL A 63 -2.87 10.56 1.89
CA VAL A 63 -3.62 11.45 2.77
C VAL A 63 -2.76 12.67 3.09
N LEU A 64 -3.25 13.85 2.76
CA LEU A 64 -2.63 15.13 3.09
C LEU A 64 -3.67 16.01 3.78
N ASP A 65 -3.27 16.70 4.86
CA ASP A 65 -4.11 17.64 5.62
C ASP A 65 -5.47 17.05 6.05
N GLY A 66 -5.51 15.75 6.32
CA GLY A 66 -6.72 15.03 6.75
C GLY A 66 -7.66 14.62 5.60
N GLY A 67 -7.32 14.91 4.35
CA GLY A 67 -8.09 14.56 3.16
C GLY A 67 -7.37 13.57 2.24
N ILE A 68 -8.15 12.91 1.37
CA ILE A 68 -7.63 12.08 0.27
C ILE A 68 -7.08 13.02 -0.82
N ALA A 69 -5.79 12.91 -1.13
CA ALA A 69 -5.12 13.76 -2.11
C ALA A 69 -5.04 13.09 -3.49
N CYS A 70 -4.30 11.98 -3.59
CA CYS A 70 -4.00 11.33 -4.88
C CYS A 70 -4.00 9.81 -4.74
N CYS A 71 -4.40 9.13 -5.81
CA CYS A 71 -4.20 7.69 -5.94
C CYS A 71 -2.72 7.43 -6.24
N VAL A 72 -2.01 6.75 -5.34
CA VAL A 72 -0.55 6.63 -5.40
C VAL A 72 -0.05 5.21 -5.65
N GLY A 73 -0.89 4.19 -5.55
CA GLY A 73 -0.46 2.81 -5.76
C GLY A 73 -1.59 1.82 -5.53
N ARG A 74 -1.23 0.55 -5.39
CA ARG A 74 -2.18 -0.50 -5.02
C ARG A 74 -1.59 -1.44 -3.98
N LEU A 75 -2.44 -2.07 -3.20
CA LEU A 75 -2.05 -3.22 -2.38
C LEU A 75 -1.50 -4.34 -3.28
N ALA A 76 -0.47 -5.02 -2.80
CA ALA A 76 0.07 -6.19 -3.49
C ALA A 76 -1.02 -7.28 -3.65
N PRO A 77 -1.01 -8.07 -4.75
CA PRO A 77 -2.05 -9.07 -5.03
C PRO A 77 -2.23 -10.13 -3.94
N ILE A 78 -1.22 -10.34 -3.09
CA ILE A 78 -1.32 -11.28 -1.98
C ILE A 78 -2.42 -10.91 -0.97
N TYR A 79 -2.84 -9.64 -0.96
CA TYR A 79 -3.92 -9.14 -0.09
C TYR A 79 -5.31 -9.21 -0.72
N ASP A 80 -5.47 -9.80 -1.91
CA ASP A 80 -6.77 -9.84 -2.60
C ASP A 80 -7.88 -10.52 -1.75
N LYS A 81 -7.51 -11.53 -0.95
CA LYS A 81 -8.44 -12.22 -0.03
C LYS A 81 -8.78 -11.42 1.22
N THR A 82 -8.07 -10.34 1.50
CA THR A 82 -8.20 -9.54 2.72
C THR A 82 -8.61 -8.10 2.42
N LEU A 83 -8.94 -7.78 1.17
CA LEU A 83 -9.33 -6.44 0.75
C LEU A 83 -10.49 -5.88 1.57
N ASP A 84 -11.48 -6.70 1.92
CA ASP A 84 -12.62 -6.27 2.75
C ASP A 84 -12.20 -5.83 4.15
N HIS A 85 -11.10 -6.36 4.67
CA HIS A 85 -10.55 -5.95 5.96
C HIS A 85 -9.63 -4.74 5.87
N LEU A 86 -9.06 -4.49 4.69
CA LEU A 86 -8.16 -3.37 4.42
C LEU A 86 -8.90 -2.14 3.89
N ASP A 87 -10.12 -2.30 3.39
CA ASP A 87 -10.93 -1.21 2.88
C ASP A 87 -11.19 -0.13 3.94
N GLY A 88 -10.92 1.13 3.58
CA GLY A 88 -11.04 2.30 4.44
C GLY A 88 -9.91 2.48 5.45
N ARG A 89 -8.98 1.53 5.59
CA ARG A 89 -7.93 1.53 6.62
C ARG A 89 -6.83 2.53 6.35
N LEU A 90 -6.20 3.01 7.43
CA LEU A 90 -5.06 3.92 7.40
C LEU A 90 -3.75 3.21 7.74
N ALA A 91 -2.73 3.45 6.91
CA ALA A 91 -1.38 3.00 7.13
C ALA A 91 -0.38 4.14 7.03
N GLN A 92 0.70 4.07 7.79
CA GLN A 92 1.85 4.96 7.65
C GLN A 92 2.98 4.24 6.91
N VAL A 93 3.54 4.89 5.89
CA VAL A 93 4.71 4.37 5.18
C VAL A 93 5.91 4.35 6.12
N THR A 94 6.53 3.17 6.26
CA THR A 94 7.69 2.96 7.13
C THR A 94 8.97 2.68 6.36
N LEU A 95 8.88 2.25 5.10
CA LEU A 95 10.04 2.02 4.24
C LEU A 95 9.68 2.15 2.77
N LEU A 96 10.44 2.93 2.02
CA LEU A 96 10.50 2.83 0.56
C LEU A 96 11.53 1.77 0.19
N PHE A 97 11.16 0.80 -0.66
CA PHE A 97 12.10 -0.26 -1.03
C PHE A 97 13.26 0.26 -1.89
N SER A 98 13.09 1.38 -2.60
CA SER A 98 14.17 2.09 -3.30
C SER A 98 15.28 2.58 -2.38
N ASP A 99 14.93 2.88 -1.12
CA ASP A 99 15.82 3.51 -0.14
C ASP A 99 16.39 2.47 0.83
N SER A 100 16.04 1.20 0.63
CA SER A 100 16.53 0.06 1.41
C SER A 100 18.01 -0.20 1.15
N SER A 101 18.76 -0.63 2.15
CA SER A 101 20.14 -1.13 1.99
C SER A 101 20.22 -2.56 1.46
N CYS A 102 19.09 -3.29 1.41
CA CYS A 102 18.98 -4.66 0.93
C CYS A 102 18.76 -4.67 -0.61
N PRO A 103 19.68 -5.24 -1.40
CA PRO A 103 19.60 -5.27 -2.86
C PRO A 103 18.33 -5.95 -3.41
N GLU A 104 17.85 -7.00 -2.74
CA GLU A 104 16.67 -7.75 -3.14
C GLU A 104 15.41 -6.89 -3.07
N LYS A 105 15.29 -6.04 -2.04
CA LYS A 105 14.19 -5.07 -1.93
C LYS A 105 14.26 -4.01 -3.03
N ILE A 106 15.44 -3.49 -3.33
CA ILE A 106 15.63 -2.51 -4.40
C ILE A 106 15.20 -3.14 -5.74
N GLU A 107 15.63 -4.36 -6.02
CA GLU A 107 15.31 -5.05 -7.27
C GLU A 107 13.83 -5.42 -7.37
N TYR A 108 13.22 -5.85 -6.26
CA TYR A 108 11.78 -6.06 -6.18
C TYR A 108 11.01 -4.76 -6.44
N SER A 109 11.50 -3.62 -5.93
CA SER A 109 10.92 -2.30 -6.19
C SER A 109 10.94 -1.96 -7.68
N ARG A 110 12.09 -2.14 -8.35
CA ARG A 110 12.22 -1.89 -9.79
C ARG A 110 11.26 -2.76 -10.61
N SER A 111 11.20 -4.05 -10.30
CA SER A 111 10.34 -5.01 -11.00
C SER A 111 8.85 -4.73 -10.84
N ASN A 112 8.45 -4.02 -9.77
CA ASN A 112 7.06 -3.72 -9.46
C ASN A 112 6.70 -2.24 -9.65
N ASN A 113 7.51 -1.48 -10.39
CA ASN A 113 7.33 -0.04 -10.63
C ASN A 113 7.18 0.74 -9.32
N GLY A 114 8.11 0.54 -8.38
CA GLY A 114 8.12 1.17 -7.07
C GLY A 114 7.31 0.41 -6.03
N VAL A 115 7.90 0.22 -4.84
CA VAL A 115 7.26 -0.46 -3.71
C VAL A 115 7.53 0.29 -2.41
N CYS A 116 6.51 0.38 -1.55
CA CYS A 116 6.67 0.79 -0.17
C CYS A 116 6.01 -0.18 0.81
N LEU A 117 6.62 -0.28 1.99
CA LEU A 117 6.04 -0.93 3.16
C LEU A 117 5.30 0.12 3.99
N ALA A 118 4.06 -0.20 4.37
CA ALA A 118 3.27 0.64 5.25
C ALA A 118 2.75 -0.17 6.43
N THR A 119 2.67 0.45 7.60
CA THR A 119 2.16 -0.15 8.83
C THR A 119 0.80 0.43 9.16
N LEU A 120 -0.19 -0.43 9.43
CA LEU A 120 -1.53 0.02 9.86
C LEU A 120 -1.43 0.80 11.17
N VAL A 121 -2.07 1.96 11.23
CA VAL A 121 -2.02 2.89 12.38
C VAL A 121 -3.38 3.12 13.04
N ASP A 122 -4.47 2.67 12.43
CA ASP A 122 -5.82 2.76 12.96
C ASP A 122 -6.16 1.52 13.81
N THR A 123 -5.53 1.41 14.98
CA THR A 123 -5.57 0.24 15.87
C THR A 123 -6.85 0.09 16.72
N THR A 124 -7.94 0.77 16.35
CA THR A 124 -9.13 0.90 17.22
C THR A 124 -10.40 0.25 16.66
N ILE A 125 -10.30 -0.58 15.62
CA ILE A 125 -11.46 -1.28 15.06
C ILE A 125 -11.60 -2.67 15.72
N PRO A 126 -12.78 -3.05 16.27
CA PRO A 126 -13.03 -4.42 16.71
C PRO A 126 -12.78 -5.42 15.57
N GLY A 127 -11.84 -6.36 15.75
CA GLY A 127 -11.42 -7.32 14.71
C GLY A 127 -9.93 -7.27 14.35
N ASP A 128 -9.21 -6.23 14.80
CA ASP A 128 -7.80 -6.01 14.46
C ASP A 128 -6.85 -7.13 14.89
N ARG A 129 -7.15 -7.87 15.97
CA ARG A 129 -6.30 -9.02 16.37
C ARG A 129 -6.28 -10.12 15.29
N ALA A 130 -7.44 -10.43 14.71
CA ALA A 130 -7.54 -11.44 13.66
C ALA A 130 -6.86 -10.96 12.37
N LEU A 131 -7.03 -9.68 12.02
CA LEU A 131 -6.36 -9.08 10.87
C LEU A 131 -4.83 -9.08 11.05
N ASN A 132 -4.34 -8.68 12.22
CA ASN A 132 -2.91 -8.69 12.52
C ASN A 132 -2.33 -10.09 12.44
N SER A 133 -2.98 -11.09 13.04
CA SER A 133 -2.55 -12.49 12.93
C SER A 133 -2.54 -12.97 11.48
N LEU A 134 -3.53 -12.57 10.69
CA LEU A 134 -3.64 -12.98 9.30
C LEU A 134 -2.57 -12.32 8.43
N LEU A 135 -2.31 -11.02 8.59
CA LEU A 135 -1.25 -10.31 7.87
C LEU A 135 0.15 -10.83 8.26
N LEU A 136 0.41 -11.11 9.54
CA LEU A 136 1.65 -11.75 9.97
C LEU A 136 1.85 -13.13 9.33
N SER A 137 0.77 -13.90 9.15
CA SER A 137 0.84 -15.21 8.48
C SER A 137 1.16 -15.11 6.98
N ILE A 138 0.82 -13.98 6.36
CA ILE A 138 1.14 -13.69 4.96
C ILE A 138 2.62 -13.30 4.82
N GLU A 139 3.14 -12.49 5.74
CA GLU A 139 4.52 -11.98 5.72
C GLU A 139 5.58 -13.07 5.98
N GLY A 140 5.25 -14.09 6.79
CA GLY A 140 6.14 -15.23 7.05
C GLY A 140 6.55 -16.05 5.82
N ASN A 141 5.95 -15.81 4.64
CA ASN A 141 6.27 -16.50 3.39
C ASN A 141 7.32 -15.77 2.51
N TYR A 142 7.83 -14.61 2.95
CA TYR A 142 8.87 -13.84 2.25
C TYR A 142 10.12 -13.59 3.11
N GLY A 143 10.23 -14.30 4.23
CA GLY A 143 11.37 -14.25 5.14
C GLY A 143 12.11 -15.59 5.19
N ASP A 144 12.60 -16.06 4.04
CA ASP A 144 13.69 -17.04 3.89
C ASP A 144 14.42 -16.78 2.56
#